data_AF-A0A537PF15-F1
#
_entry.id   AF-A0A537PF15-F1
#
_cell.length_a   1.000
_cell.length_b   1.000
_cell.length_c   1.000
_cell.angle_alpha   90.00
_cell.angle_beta   90.00
_cell.angle_gamma   90.00
#
_symmetry.space_group_name_H-M   'P 1'
#
loop_
_entity.id
_entity.type
_entity.pdbx_description
1 polymer ?
#
loop_
_entity_poly.entity_id
_entity_poly.type
_entity_poly.pdbx_seq_one_letter_code
_entity_poly.pdbx_strand_id
1 'polypeptide(L)'
;MTKLRCSVAEVLSGALAFLFILAADKALAQAACSPADQTIAAITGPKYRESALFEALVKTPAGSRPTRMFANPATGSWTLITLQENGMACLAGTGQGFRLSRRPGNDA
;
A
#
# COMPACT_ATOMS: atom_id res chain seq x y z
N MET A 1 -17.90 -58.43 -8.49
CA MET A 1 -18.81 -57.66 -7.63
C MET A 1 -18.11 -57.39 -6.31
N THR A 2 -17.43 -56.25 -6.19
CA THR A 2 -16.57 -55.93 -5.04
C THR A 2 -17.26 -54.81 -4.24
N LYS A 3 -17.67 -55.11 -3.00
CA LYS A 3 -18.36 -54.17 -2.12
C LYS A 3 -17.36 -53.16 -1.56
N LEU A 4 -17.44 -51.90 -2.01
CA LEU A 4 -16.81 -50.77 -1.32
C LEU A 4 -17.56 -50.55 0.01
N ARG A 5 -16.92 -50.91 1.12
CA ARG A 5 -17.33 -50.46 2.45
C ARG A 5 -16.63 -49.12 2.71
N CYS A 6 -17.24 -48.02 2.28
CA CYS A 6 -16.85 -46.70 2.78
C CYS A 6 -17.27 -46.63 4.26
N SER A 7 -16.30 -46.70 5.15
CA SER A 7 -16.52 -46.49 6.57
C SER A 7 -16.91 -45.02 6.78
N VAL A 8 -18.13 -44.78 7.25
CA VAL A 8 -18.67 -43.42 7.52
C VAL A 8 -17.74 -42.60 8.42
N ALA A 9 -16.93 -43.27 9.25
CA ALA A 9 -15.93 -42.66 10.12
C ALA A 9 -14.78 -41.96 9.37
N GLU A 10 -14.35 -42.45 8.19
CA GLU A 10 -13.28 -41.80 7.40
C GLU A 10 -13.77 -40.55 6.66
N VAL A 11 -15.05 -40.51 6.28
CA VAL A 11 -15.63 -39.36 5.55
C VAL A 11 -15.78 -38.15 6.48
N LEU A 12 -16.07 -38.35 7.77
CA LEU A 12 -16.16 -37.27 8.75
C LEU A 12 -14.80 -36.62 9.07
N SER A 13 -13.71 -37.40 9.06
CA SER A 13 -12.36 -36.88 9.34
C SER A 13 -11.84 -35.99 8.21
N GLY A 14 -12.19 -36.29 6.95
CA GLY A 14 -11.81 -35.47 5.79
C GLY A 14 -12.54 -34.13 5.71
N ALA A 15 -13.81 -34.09 6.11
CA ALA A 15 -14.62 -32.87 6.06
C ALA A 15 -14.18 -31.81 7.09
N LEU A 16 -13.71 -32.24 8.27
CA LEU A 16 -13.25 -31.31 9.31
C LEU A 16 -11.90 -30.66 8.94
N ALA A 17 -11.01 -31.39 8.26
CA ALA A 17 -9.72 -30.87 7.81
C ALA A 17 -9.85 -29.79 6.73
N PHE A 18 -10.86 -29.90 5.85
CA PHE A 18 -11.14 -28.91 4.81
C PHE A 18 -11.69 -27.58 5.37
N LEU A 19 -12.44 -27.62 6.46
CA LEU A 19 -13.03 -26.43 7.10
C LEU A 19 -12.00 -25.51 7.75
N PHE A 20 -10.83 -26.04 8.16
CA PHE A 20 -9.76 -25.21 8.74
C PHE A 20 -8.92 -24.45 7.70
N ILE A 21 -8.92 -24.86 6.43
CA ILE A 21 -8.12 -24.18 5.38
C ILE A 21 -8.81 -22.90 4.89
N LEU A 22 -10.14 -22.80 5.02
CA LEU A 22 -10.95 -21.67 4.53
C LEU A 22 -10.95 -20.43 5.46
N ALA A 23 -10.27 -20.49 6.62
CA ALA A 23 -10.19 -19.37 7.55
C ALA A 23 -9.02 -18.40 7.26
N ALA A 24 -8.21 -18.65 6.22
CA ALA A 24 -6.95 -17.96 5.99
C ALA A 24 -7.02 -16.85 4.93
N ASP A 25 -8.06 -16.01 4.88
CA ASP A 25 -8.09 -14.89 3.93
C ASP A 25 -8.68 -13.61 4.55
N LYS A 26 -7.87 -12.98 5.39
CA LYS A 26 -7.87 -11.52 5.54
C LYS A 26 -6.45 -11.02 5.29
N ALA A 27 -5.93 -11.26 4.09
CA ALA A 27 -4.85 -10.45 3.53
C ALA A 27 -5.41 -9.04 3.32
N LEU A 28 -5.53 -8.27 4.41
CA LEU A 28 -5.61 -6.82 4.32
C LEU A 28 -4.33 -6.40 3.62
N ALA A 29 -4.44 -5.86 2.41
CA ALA A 29 -3.39 -5.05 1.83
C ALA A 29 -3.18 -3.86 2.78
N GLN A 30 -2.40 -4.07 3.84
CA GLN A 30 -2.00 -2.99 4.73
C GLN A 30 -1.23 -2.03 3.85
N ALA A 31 -1.65 -0.76 3.82
CA ALA A 31 -0.83 0.28 3.22
C ALA A 31 0.58 0.11 3.76
N ALA A 32 1.57 -0.07 2.86
CA ALA A 32 2.93 -0.37 3.28
C ALA A 32 3.47 0.85 4.04
N CYS A 33 3.42 0.77 5.36
CA CYS A 33 3.90 1.81 6.25
C CYS A 33 5.27 1.42 6.80
N SER A 34 6.17 2.40 6.88
CA SER A 34 7.45 2.25 7.57
C SER A 34 7.82 3.57 8.25
N PRO A 35 8.86 3.63 9.09
CA PRO A 35 9.29 4.89 9.68
C PRO A 35 9.50 5.96 8.62
N ALA A 36 9.03 7.19 8.87
CA ALA A 36 9.00 8.24 7.85
C ALA A 36 10.38 8.52 7.25
N ASP A 37 11.40 8.61 8.08
CA ASP A 37 12.78 8.88 7.63
C ASP A 37 13.32 7.77 6.72
N GLN A 38 13.00 6.50 7.02
CA GLN A 38 13.41 5.36 6.19
C GLN A 38 12.69 5.38 4.84
N THR A 39 11.39 5.68 4.84
CA THR A 39 10.60 5.82 3.62
C THR A 39 11.16 6.94 2.73
N ILE A 40 11.41 8.09 3.33
CA ILE A 40 11.93 9.27 2.61
C ILE A 40 13.33 8.98 2.07
N ALA A 41 14.22 8.38 2.86
CA ALA A 41 15.56 8.00 2.43
C ALA A 41 15.53 6.98 1.28
N ALA A 42 14.57 6.05 1.28
CA ALA A 42 14.41 5.11 0.17
C ALA A 42 13.97 5.81 -1.12
N ILE A 43 13.04 6.77 -1.03
CA ILE A 43 12.50 7.55 -2.16
C ILE A 43 13.55 8.50 -2.74
N THR A 44 14.26 9.24 -1.89
CA THR A 44 15.28 10.21 -2.31
C THR A 44 16.62 9.56 -2.64
N GLY A 45 16.81 8.31 -2.20
CA GLY A 45 18.03 7.54 -2.40
C GLY A 45 18.31 7.19 -3.87
N PRO A 46 19.48 6.56 -4.13
CA PRO A 46 19.99 6.33 -5.49
C PRO A 46 19.08 5.57 -6.43
N LYS A 47 18.15 4.76 -5.89
CA LYS A 47 17.24 3.92 -6.67
C LYS A 47 16.21 4.75 -7.44
N TYR A 48 15.50 5.66 -6.76
CA TYR A 48 14.43 6.44 -7.37
C TYR A 48 14.84 7.89 -7.63
N ARG A 49 15.72 8.46 -6.77
CA ARG A 49 16.22 9.83 -6.87
C ARG A 49 15.08 10.84 -7.04
N GLU A 50 13.96 10.60 -6.38
CA GLU A 50 12.82 11.48 -6.43
C GLU A 50 13.00 12.61 -5.42
N SER A 51 12.61 13.82 -5.80
CA SER A 51 12.65 15.01 -4.96
C SER A 51 11.24 15.39 -4.53
N ALA A 52 11.09 15.93 -3.32
CA ALA A 52 9.81 16.42 -2.84
C ALA A 52 9.30 17.55 -3.76
N LEU A 53 8.05 17.44 -4.22
CA LEU A 53 7.39 18.43 -5.06
C LEU A 53 6.46 19.33 -4.25
N PHE A 54 5.62 18.73 -3.41
CA PHE A 54 4.71 19.46 -2.53
C PHE A 54 4.29 18.62 -1.34
N GLU A 55 3.74 19.31 -0.35
CA GLU A 55 3.06 18.73 0.80
C GLU A 55 1.67 19.35 0.94
N ALA A 56 0.68 18.53 1.28
CA ALA A 56 -0.69 18.97 1.46
C ALA A 56 -1.37 18.18 2.59
N LEU A 57 -2.41 18.77 3.18
CA LEU A 57 -3.33 18.03 4.02
C LEU A 57 -4.40 17.39 3.13
N VAL A 58 -4.47 16.06 3.12
CA VAL A 58 -5.46 15.31 2.36
C VAL A 58 -6.51 14.77 3.32
N LYS A 59 -7.79 15.00 3.00
CA LYS A 59 -8.92 14.51 3.80
C LYS A 59 -9.06 13.00 3.60
N THR A 60 -8.98 12.24 4.68
CA THR A 60 -9.22 10.79 4.72
C THR A 60 -10.45 10.50 5.60
N PRO A 61 -11.00 9.27 5.58
CA PRO A 61 -12.05 8.88 6.51
C PRO A 61 -11.66 9.06 8.00
N ALA A 62 -10.36 9.01 8.31
CA ALA A 62 -9.81 9.18 9.66
C ALA A 62 -9.39 10.64 9.97
N GLY A 63 -9.78 11.61 9.13
CA GLY A 63 -9.42 13.02 9.27
C GLY A 63 -8.39 13.49 8.23
N SER A 64 -7.95 14.74 8.35
CA SER A 64 -6.92 15.32 7.47
C SER A 64 -5.54 14.80 7.84
N ARG A 65 -4.78 14.30 6.87
CA ARG A 65 -3.43 13.78 7.08
C ARG A 65 -2.40 14.48 6.19
N PRO A 66 -1.19 14.82 6.70
CA PRO A 66 -0.13 15.34 5.86
C PRO A 66 0.27 14.30 4.82
N THR A 67 0.33 14.72 3.56
CA THR A 67 0.66 13.87 2.43
C THR A 67 1.70 14.59 1.59
N ARG A 68 2.78 13.90 1.25
CA ARG A 68 3.91 14.46 0.51
C ARG A 68 4.08 13.73 -0.80
N MET A 69 4.25 14.49 -1.88
CA MET A 69 4.54 13.96 -3.21
C MET A 69 6.01 14.14 -3.55
N PHE A 70 6.60 13.10 -4.12
CA PHE A 70 7.95 13.07 -4.63
C PHE A 70 7.90 12.70 -6.12
N ALA A 71 8.84 13.22 -6.90
CA ALA A 71 9.00 12.77 -8.27
C ALA A 71 10.41 12.97 -8.81
N ASN A 72 10.74 12.22 -9.85
CA ASN A 72 11.95 12.37 -10.64
C ASN A 72 11.55 12.60 -12.10
N PRO A 73 11.62 13.85 -12.61
CA PRO A 73 11.24 14.15 -13.99
C PRO A 73 12.09 13.43 -15.03
N ALA A 74 13.34 13.08 -14.72
CA ALA A 74 14.26 12.45 -15.67
C ALA A 74 13.86 10.99 -15.94
N THR A 75 13.34 10.29 -14.94
CA THR A 75 12.83 8.91 -15.07
C THR A 75 11.32 8.84 -15.23
N GLY A 76 10.62 9.95 -14.94
CA GLY A 76 9.16 10.03 -14.93
C GLY A 76 8.52 9.34 -13.72
N SER A 77 9.29 8.90 -12.71
CA SER A 77 8.75 8.22 -11.53
C SER A 77 8.18 9.21 -10.52
N TRP A 78 7.17 8.77 -9.76
CA TRP A 78 6.59 9.53 -8.66
C TRP A 78 6.11 8.64 -7.53
N THR A 79 6.13 9.19 -6.32
CA THR A 79 5.68 8.55 -5.08
C THR A 79 4.86 9.52 -4.25
N LEU A 80 3.76 9.04 -3.67
CA LEU A 80 2.93 9.76 -2.72
C LEU A 80 2.93 8.99 -1.39
N ILE A 81 3.27 9.68 -0.31
CA ILE A 81 3.22 9.12 1.04
C ILE A 81 2.30 9.94 1.92
N THR A 82 1.58 9.27 2.82
CA THR A 82 0.81 9.92 3.89
C THR A 82 1.51 9.71 5.22
N LEU A 83 1.79 10.81 5.92
CA LEU A 83 2.40 10.81 7.23
C LEU A 83 1.34 10.56 8.31
N GLN A 84 1.73 9.74 9.27
CA GLN A 84 0.95 9.38 10.44
C GLN A 84 1.47 10.15 11.66
N GLU A 85 0.59 10.40 12.63
CA GLU A 85 0.95 11.09 13.89
C GLU A 85 2.00 10.33 14.70
N ASN A 86 2.10 9.01 14.52
CA ASN A 86 3.07 8.15 15.19
C ASN A 86 4.45 8.13 14.50
N GLY A 87 4.73 9.05 13.58
CA GLY A 87 6.02 9.15 12.87
C GLY A 87 6.20 8.14 11.73
N MET A 88 5.15 7.41 11.35
CA MET A 88 5.17 6.50 10.22
C MET A 88 4.80 7.22 8.92
N ALA A 89 5.34 6.77 7.79
CA ALA A 89 4.87 7.13 6.46
C ALA A 89 4.27 5.90 5.79
N CYS A 90 3.07 6.04 5.25
CA CYS A 90 2.38 4.99 4.51
C CYS A 90 2.35 5.34 3.03
N LEU A 91 2.61 4.34 2.18
CA LEU A 91 2.48 4.51 0.73
C LEU A 91 1.03 4.79 0.37
N ALA A 92 0.77 5.96 -0.20
CA ALA A 92 -0.54 6.36 -0.70
C ALA A 92 -0.69 6.11 -2.21
N GLY A 93 0.43 6.14 -2.95
CA GLY A 93 0.46 5.81 -4.38
C GLY A 93 1.88 5.88 -4.94
N THR A 94 2.11 5.19 -6.06
CA THR A 94 3.35 5.29 -6.84
C THR A 94 3.03 5.13 -8.31
N GLY A 95 3.90 5.61 -9.17
CA GLY A 95 3.76 5.33 -10.59
C GLY A 95 4.85 5.95 -11.45
N GLN A 96 4.54 5.99 -12.74
CA GLN A 96 5.34 6.62 -13.77
C GLN A 96 4.46 7.54 -14.62
N GLY A 97 5.09 8.46 -15.34
CA GLY A 97 4.42 9.39 -16.24
C GLY A 97 3.56 10.40 -15.49
N PHE A 98 4.17 11.52 -15.10
CA PHE A 98 3.45 12.65 -14.51
C PHE A 98 3.69 13.92 -15.33
N ARG A 99 2.78 14.88 -15.19
CA ARG A 99 2.99 16.25 -15.68
C ARG A 99 2.76 17.22 -14.54
N LEU A 100 3.69 18.15 -14.37
CA LEU A 100 3.48 19.27 -13.47
C LEU A 100 2.56 20.28 -14.15
N SER A 101 1.33 20.41 -13.64
CA SER A 101 0.43 21.48 -14.06
C SER A 101 0.62 22.68 -13.15
N ARG A 102 1.11 23.80 -13.69
CA ARG A 102 1.01 25.09 -12.99
C ARG A 102 -0.44 25.54 -13.06
N ARG A 103 -1.09 25.83 -11.92
CA ARG A 103 -2.38 26.53 -11.93
C ARG A 103 -2.14 27.94 -12.48
N PRO A 104 -2.85 28.39 -13.53
CA PRO A 104 -2.81 29.80 -13.93
C PRO A 104 -3.45 30.65 -12.82
N GLY A 105 -2.71 31.65 -12.31
CA GLY A 105 -3.23 32.78 -11.54
C GLY A 105 -3.21 32.65 -10.01
N ASN A 106 -2.18 33.24 -9.39
CA ASN A 106 -2.30 34.23 -8.30
C ASN A 106 -0.93 34.88 -8.06
N ASP A 107 -0.33 35.43 -9.12
CA ASP A 107 0.72 36.42 -8.97
C ASP A 107 0.01 37.74 -8.65
N ALA A 108 -0.06 38.08 -7.36
CA ALA A 108 -0.46 39.39 -6.85
C ALA A 108 0.76 40.04 -6.18
#